data_AF-A0ABC8S5Y0-F1
#
_entry.id   AF-A0ABC8S5Y0-F1
#
_cell.length_a   1.000
_cell.length_b   1.000
_cell.length_c   1.000
_cell.angle_alpha   90.00
_cell.angle_beta   90.00
_cell.angle_gamma   90.00
#
_symmetry.space_group_name_H-M   'P 1'
#
loop_
_entity.id
_entity.type
_entity.pdbx_description
1 polymer ?
#
loop_
_entity_poly.entity_id
_entity_poly.type
_entity_poly.pdbx_seq_one_letter_code
_entity_poly.pdbx_strand_id
1 'polypeptide(L)'
;MAESSDDAKDIEKLYEYDERLDEAKDKSQNVEDYENIIEAAKGTSIKARQLAAQLIPRFFKFFPGLSVNAVDAQLDFCEPEELGLVSIIVWVQAIHGLPLFCKDTPEHLLKIVDILLQLLTAEENVERDAVHKSLLSLLRQDVKASLTALFKHIESVDEPITDENLRERTLIFIWDKFGGPAHVM
;
A
#
# COMPACT_ATOMS: atom_id res chain seq x y z
N MET A 1 -4.88 -31.90 -4.47
CA MET A 1 -4.21 -32.35 -3.23
C MET A 1 -2.74 -31.97 -3.19
N ALA A 2 -2.01 -31.91 -4.32
CA ALA A 2 -0.64 -31.40 -4.33
C ALA A 2 -0.56 -29.87 -4.13
N GLU A 3 -1.41 -29.09 -4.81
CA GLU A 3 -1.45 -27.62 -4.69
C GLU A 3 -1.69 -27.13 -3.25
N SER A 4 -2.67 -27.72 -2.55
CA SER A 4 -2.95 -27.38 -1.15
C SER A 4 -1.81 -27.69 -0.17
N SER A 5 -0.90 -28.59 -0.54
CA SER A 5 0.25 -28.98 0.30
C SER A 5 1.46 -28.08 0.07
N ASP A 6 1.59 -27.45 -1.11
CA ASP A 6 2.66 -26.50 -1.39
C ASP A 6 2.30 -25.11 -0.84
N ASP A 7 1.04 -24.69 -0.98
CA ASP A 7 0.54 -23.45 -0.39
C ASP A 7 0.81 -23.36 1.12
N ALA A 8 0.65 -24.49 1.83
CA ALA A 8 0.90 -24.56 3.27
C ALA A 8 2.37 -24.35 3.63
N LYS A 9 3.30 -24.88 2.81
CA LYS A 9 4.74 -24.74 3.04
C LYS A 9 5.21 -23.32 2.74
N ASP A 10 4.65 -22.68 1.71
CA ASP A 10 4.99 -21.30 1.36
C ASP A 10 4.57 -20.33 2.47
N ILE A 11 3.39 -20.56 3.07
CA ILE A 11 2.91 -19.79 4.21
C ILE A 11 3.77 -20.02 5.46
N GLU A 12 4.12 -21.28 5.75
CA GLU A 12 4.97 -21.63 6.90
C GLU A 12 6.33 -20.94 6.81
N LYS A 13 6.99 -20.97 5.64
CA LYS A 13 8.24 -20.25 5.40
C LYS A 13 8.10 -18.74 5.61
N LEU A 14 7.00 -18.13 5.15
CA LEU A 14 6.78 -16.70 5.37
C LEU A 14 6.66 -16.33 6.85
N TYR A 15 6.06 -17.19 7.67
CA TYR A 15 6.05 -17.00 9.12
C TYR A 15 7.45 -17.16 9.73
N GLU A 16 8.24 -18.12 9.26
CA GLU A 16 9.64 -18.27 9.69
C GLU A 16 10.50 -17.05 9.31
N TYR A 17 10.28 -16.46 8.13
CA TYR A 17 10.94 -15.22 7.71
C TYR A 17 10.52 -14.04 8.59
N ASP A 18 9.22 -13.88 8.88
CA ASP A 18 8.70 -12.83 9.77
C ASP A 18 9.32 -12.93 11.17
N GLU A 19 9.32 -14.12 11.78
CA GLU A 19 9.88 -14.34 13.12
C GLU A 19 11.38 -14.02 13.16
N ARG A 20 12.16 -14.54 12.20
CA ARG A 20 13.61 -14.27 12.13
C ARG A 20 13.91 -12.79 11.95
N LEU A 21 13.15 -12.10 11.10
CA LEU A 21 13.29 -10.66 10.91
C LEU A 21 12.87 -9.88 12.17
N ASP A 22 11.78 -10.26 12.84
CA ASP A 22 11.30 -9.53 14.02
C ASP A 22 12.27 -9.68 15.19
N GLU A 23 12.81 -10.88 15.42
CA GLU A 23 13.76 -11.20 16.50
C GLU A 23 15.20 -10.72 16.24
N ALA A 24 15.56 -10.48 14.96
CA ALA A 24 16.89 -10.02 14.62
C ALA A 24 17.23 -8.67 15.28
N LYS A 25 18.39 -8.64 15.96
CA LYS A 25 18.98 -7.41 16.53
C LYS A 25 19.33 -6.40 15.44
N ASP A 26 19.92 -6.89 14.35
CA ASP A 26 20.15 -6.14 13.13
C ASP A 26 19.42 -6.84 11.99
N LYS A 27 18.29 -6.25 11.60
CA LYS A 27 17.42 -6.76 10.55
C LYS A 27 18.11 -6.74 9.18
N SER A 28 19.00 -5.78 8.94
CA SER A 28 19.66 -5.59 7.65
C SER A 28 20.57 -6.76 7.24
N GLN A 29 20.95 -7.64 8.18
CA GLN A 29 21.74 -8.84 7.88
C GLN A 29 20.93 -9.99 7.27
N ASN A 30 19.60 -9.97 7.38
CA ASN A 30 18.72 -11.03 6.88
C ASN A 30 18.12 -10.66 5.52
N VAL A 31 18.98 -10.27 4.58
CA VAL A 31 18.57 -9.80 3.24
C VAL A 31 17.80 -10.89 2.49
N GLU A 32 18.31 -12.11 2.53
CA GLU A 32 17.70 -13.27 1.85
C GLU A 32 16.28 -13.54 2.34
N ASP A 33 16.01 -13.39 3.63
CA ASP A 33 14.65 -13.58 4.17
C ASP A 33 13.69 -12.51 3.63
N TYR A 34 14.15 -11.26 3.49
CA TYR A 34 13.34 -10.20 2.90
C TYR A 34 13.15 -10.35 1.38
N GLU A 35 14.17 -10.82 0.65
CA GLU A 35 14.04 -11.16 -0.78
C GLU A 35 12.99 -12.25 -0.99
N ASN A 36 13.03 -13.32 -0.19
CA ASN A 36 12.04 -14.39 -0.27
C ASN A 36 10.60 -13.91 0.03
N ILE A 37 10.43 -12.96 0.95
CA ILE A 37 9.13 -12.31 1.19
C ILE A 37 8.64 -11.56 -0.05
N ILE A 38 9.53 -10.81 -0.72
CA ILE A 38 9.19 -10.09 -1.96
C ILE A 38 8.86 -11.09 -3.08
N GLU A 39 9.61 -12.17 -3.22
CA GLU A 39 9.33 -13.21 -4.24
C GLU A 39 7.98 -13.89 -4.02
N ALA A 40 7.60 -14.13 -2.76
CA ALA A 40 6.30 -14.71 -2.44
C ALA A 40 5.10 -13.85 -2.87
N ALA A 41 5.29 -12.54 -3.07
CA ALA A 41 4.25 -11.67 -3.65
C ALA A 41 3.86 -12.06 -5.08
N LYS A 42 4.78 -12.68 -5.80
CA LYS A 42 4.64 -13.14 -7.20
C LYS A 42 4.19 -14.60 -7.32
N GLY A 43 4.02 -15.29 -6.20
CA GLY A 43 3.58 -16.68 -6.16
C GLY A 43 2.11 -16.87 -6.52
N THR A 44 1.64 -18.11 -6.58
CA THR A 44 0.23 -18.44 -6.89
C THR A 44 -0.65 -18.60 -5.65
N SER A 45 -0.07 -18.80 -4.47
CA SER A 45 -0.79 -18.99 -3.21
C SER A 45 -1.37 -17.66 -2.70
N ILE A 46 -2.70 -17.53 -2.74
CA ILE A 46 -3.41 -16.30 -2.29
C ILE A 46 -3.05 -15.93 -0.85
N LYS A 47 -2.95 -16.92 0.05
CA LYS A 47 -2.63 -16.69 1.46
C LYS A 47 -1.17 -16.28 1.65
N ALA A 48 -0.24 -16.86 0.88
CA ALA A 48 1.16 -16.46 0.92
C ALA A 48 1.32 -15.01 0.42
N ARG A 49 0.67 -14.67 -0.70
CA ARG A 49 0.61 -13.29 -1.22
C ARG A 49 0.01 -12.31 -0.21
N GLN A 50 -1.05 -12.71 0.48
CA GLN A 50 -1.66 -11.90 1.56
C GLN A 50 -0.69 -11.60 2.69
N LEU A 51 0.10 -12.60 3.09
CA LEU A 51 1.10 -12.43 4.13
C LEU A 51 2.26 -11.57 3.62
N ALA A 52 2.75 -11.80 2.41
CA ALA A 52 3.78 -10.98 1.77
C ALA A 52 3.38 -9.48 1.71
N ALA A 53 2.15 -9.17 1.28
CA ALA A 53 1.64 -7.79 1.23
C ALA A 53 1.66 -7.05 2.59
N GLN A 54 1.63 -7.80 3.71
CA GLN A 54 1.76 -7.25 5.06
C GLN A 54 3.23 -7.12 5.49
N LEU A 55 4.07 -8.10 5.15
CA LEU A 55 5.46 -8.17 5.59
C LEU A 55 6.39 -7.23 4.80
N ILE A 56 6.17 -7.08 3.48
CA ILE A 56 6.96 -6.18 2.62
C ILE A 56 7.06 -4.76 3.20
N PRO A 57 5.94 -4.04 3.46
CA PRO A 57 6.00 -2.68 4.00
C PRO A 57 6.51 -2.64 5.44
N ARG A 58 6.31 -3.71 6.23
CA ARG A 58 6.73 -3.77 7.65
C ARG A 58 8.26 -3.70 7.79
N PHE A 59 8.99 -4.40 6.94
CA PHE A 59 10.45 -4.51 7.03
C PHE A 59 11.21 -3.59 6.07
N PHE A 60 10.53 -2.93 5.14
CA PHE A 60 11.09 -2.08 4.09
C PHE A 60 12.26 -1.18 4.53
N LYS A 61 12.09 -0.43 5.62
CA LYS A 61 13.09 0.54 6.09
C LYS A 61 14.46 -0.05 6.44
N PHE A 62 14.54 -1.37 6.67
CA PHE A 62 15.78 -2.04 7.02
C PHE A 62 16.57 -2.50 5.79
N PHE A 63 15.98 -2.45 4.59
CA PHE A 63 16.54 -3.00 3.35
C PHE A 63 16.54 -2.00 2.19
N PRO A 64 17.27 -0.87 2.31
CA PRO A 64 17.28 0.16 1.27
C PRO A 64 17.79 -0.33 -0.09
N GLY A 65 18.62 -1.39 -0.11
CA GLY A 65 19.10 -2.00 -1.36
C GLY A 65 18.04 -2.74 -2.17
N LEU A 66 16.88 -3.04 -1.56
CA LEU A 66 15.76 -3.75 -2.19
C LEU A 66 14.55 -2.84 -2.38
N SER A 67 14.72 -1.53 -2.21
CA SER A 67 13.61 -0.57 -2.16
C SER A 67 12.73 -0.59 -3.41
N VAL A 68 13.36 -0.60 -4.59
CA VAL A 68 12.67 -0.66 -5.89
C VAL A 68 11.81 -1.92 -5.98
N ASN A 69 12.41 -3.09 -5.73
CA ASN A 69 11.72 -4.37 -5.81
C ASN A 69 10.56 -4.47 -4.81
N ALA A 70 10.75 -3.96 -3.59
CA ALA A 70 9.73 -3.97 -2.55
C ALA A 70 8.55 -3.06 -2.88
N VAL A 71 8.82 -1.84 -3.37
CA VAL A 71 7.77 -0.90 -3.79
C VAL A 71 7.03 -1.48 -4.99
N ASP A 72 7.73 -1.95 -6.02
CA ASP A 72 7.10 -2.49 -7.22
C ASP A 72 6.21 -3.70 -6.89
N ALA A 73 6.71 -4.66 -6.10
CA ALA A 73 5.91 -5.81 -5.66
C ALA A 73 4.67 -5.41 -4.84
N GLN A 74 4.75 -4.32 -4.06
CA GLN A 74 3.59 -3.81 -3.33
C GLN A 74 2.59 -3.15 -4.27
N LEU A 75 3.06 -2.45 -5.31
CA LEU A 75 2.20 -1.79 -6.29
C LEU A 75 1.49 -2.79 -7.21
N ASP A 76 2.15 -3.91 -7.54
CA ASP A 76 1.52 -5.00 -8.31
C ASP A 76 0.23 -5.47 -7.63
N PHE A 77 0.17 -5.51 -6.29
CA PHE A 77 -1.07 -5.85 -5.57
C PHE A 77 -2.20 -4.84 -5.75
N CYS A 78 -1.90 -3.59 -6.11
CA CYS A 78 -2.88 -2.52 -6.27
C CYS A 78 -3.46 -2.47 -7.70
N GLU A 79 -2.91 -3.23 -8.64
CA GLU A 79 -3.32 -3.21 -10.05
C GLU A 79 -4.69 -3.91 -10.27
N PRO A 80 -5.54 -3.38 -11.17
CA PRO A 80 -6.90 -3.87 -11.37
C PRO A 80 -6.96 -5.27 -12.00
N GLU A 81 -5.93 -5.68 -12.73
CA GLU A 81 -5.82 -7.01 -13.33
C GLU A 81 -5.57 -8.09 -12.27
N GLU A 82 -4.94 -7.72 -11.16
CA GLU A 82 -4.73 -8.59 -10.01
C GLU A 82 -5.98 -8.69 -9.12
N LEU A 83 -6.89 -7.69 -9.11
CA LEU A 83 -8.13 -7.69 -8.31
C LEU A 83 -9.08 -8.87 -8.60
N GLY A 84 -9.01 -9.47 -9.79
CA GLY A 84 -9.80 -10.65 -10.15
C GLY A 84 -9.25 -11.98 -9.57
N LEU A 85 -7.99 -12.00 -9.17
CA LEU A 85 -7.26 -13.16 -8.62
C LEU A 85 -6.87 -12.98 -7.14
N VAL A 86 -6.74 -11.73 -6.70
CA VAL A 86 -6.31 -11.32 -5.38
C VAL A 86 -7.53 -10.95 -4.55
N SER A 87 -7.72 -11.62 -3.42
CA SER A 87 -8.84 -11.34 -2.51
C SER A 87 -8.84 -9.87 -2.07
N ILE A 88 -10.02 -9.24 -1.97
CA ILE A 88 -10.23 -7.87 -1.42
C ILE A 88 -9.39 -7.63 -0.15
N ILE A 89 -9.21 -8.67 0.67
CA ILE A 89 -8.41 -8.60 1.90
C ILE A 89 -6.94 -8.27 1.62
N VAL A 90 -6.33 -8.88 0.60
CA VAL A 90 -4.93 -8.64 0.20
C VAL A 90 -4.75 -7.21 -0.29
N TRP A 91 -5.67 -6.73 -1.14
CA TRP A 91 -5.64 -5.37 -1.67
C TRP A 91 -5.76 -4.32 -0.56
N VAL A 92 -6.68 -4.53 0.38
CA VAL A 92 -6.83 -3.68 1.57
C VAL A 92 -5.56 -3.67 2.44
N GLN A 93 -4.89 -4.82 2.60
CA GLN A 93 -3.61 -4.87 3.31
C GLN A 93 -2.51 -4.13 2.55
N ALA A 94 -2.46 -4.31 1.23
CA ALA A 94 -1.45 -3.65 0.40
C ALA A 94 -1.52 -2.12 0.53
N ILE A 95 -2.73 -1.58 0.48
CA ILE A 95 -3.01 -0.15 0.63
C ILE A 95 -2.66 0.38 2.01
N HIS A 96 -3.03 -0.33 3.07
CA HIS A 96 -2.63 0.06 4.43
C HIS A 96 -1.12 0.00 4.64
N GLY A 97 -0.41 -0.80 3.84
CA GLY A 97 1.04 -0.85 3.81
C GLY A 97 1.70 0.36 3.14
N LEU A 98 1.05 1.00 2.16
CA LEU A 98 1.63 2.10 1.38
C LEU A 98 2.17 3.26 2.25
N PRO A 99 1.45 3.75 3.29
CA PRO A 99 1.99 4.80 4.15
C PRO A 99 3.24 4.43 4.94
N LEU A 100 3.56 3.14 5.11
CA LEU A 100 4.74 2.71 5.87
C LEU A 100 6.04 2.97 5.11
N PHE A 101 6.02 2.91 3.77
CA PHE A 101 7.18 3.26 2.95
C PHE A 101 7.59 4.71 3.21
N CYS A 102 6.62 5.63 3.30
CA CYS A 102 6.88 7.06 3.45
C CYS A 102 7.47 7.46 4.81
N LYS A 103 7.32 6.63 5.84
CA LYS A 103 7.67 7.00 7.23
C LYS A 103 9.14 7.39 7.39
N ASP A 104 10.02 6.63 6.76
CA ASP A 104 11.48 6.82 6.80
C ASP A 104 12.06 7.13 5.41
N THR A 105 11.22 7.17 4.35
CA THR A 105 11.62 7.51 2.97
C THR A 105 10.68 8.56 2.35
N PRO A 106 10.91 9.87 2.62
CA PRO A 106 10.01 10.94 2.17
C PRO A 106 10.00 11.11 0.64
N GLU A 107 11.01 10.58 -0.06
CA GLU A 107 11.11 10.56 -1.52
C GLU A 107 10.00 9.76 -2.20
N HIS A 108 9.43 8.75 -1.54
CA HIS A 108 8.32 7.96 -2.07
C HIS A 108 6.95 8.61 -1.83
N LEU A 109 6.87 9.65 -0.98
CA LEU A 109 5.61 10.23 -0.53
C LEU A 109 4.73 10.71 -1.68
N LEU A 110 5.28 11.50 -2.60
CA LEU A 110 4.49 12.07 -3.71
C LEU A 110 3.91 10.96 -4.60
N LYS A 111 4.75 10.00 -5.00
CA LYS A 111 4.33 8.85 -5.81
C LYS A 111 3.23 8.04 -5.11
N ILE A 112 3.36 7.81 -3.81
CA ILE A 112 2.39 7.03 -3.04
C ILE A 112 1.08 7.79 -2.85
N VAL A 113 1.11 9.11 -2.64
CA VAL A 113 -0.11 9.93 -2.58
C VAL A 113 -0.83 9.90 -3.93
N ASP A 114 -0.11 10.03 -5.05
CA ASP A 114 -0.70 9.99 -6.39
C ASP A 114 -1.36 8.63 -6.68
N ILE A 115 -0.73 7.53 -6.26
CA ILE A 115 -1.31 6.18 -6.40
C ILE A 115 -2.57 6.04 -5.53
N LEU A 116 -2.52 6.44 -4.25
CA LEU A 116 -3.70 6.39 -3.38
C LEU A 116 -4.85 7.26 -3.90
N LEU A 117 -4.54 8.39 -4.54
CA LEU A 117 -5.54 9.21 -5.22
C LEU A 117 -6.21 8.41 -6.34
N GLN A 118 -5.45 7.82 -7.25
CA GLN A 118 -6.01 6.98 -8.33
C GLN A 118 -6.92 5.86 -7.80
N LEU A 119 -6.55 5.26 -6.66
CA LEU A 119 -7.35 4.21 -6.00
C LEU A 119 -8.63 4.74 -5.32
N LEU A 120 -8.82 6.06 -5.17
CA LEU A 120 -10.08 6.62 -4.69
C LEU A 120 -11.26 6.24 -5.58
N THR A 121 -11.02 5.87 -6.84
CA THR A 121 -12.02 5.43 -7.81
C THR A 121 -12.64 4.05 -7.50
N ALA A 122 -12.11 3.32 -6.50
CA ALA A 122 -12.63 2.03 -6.06
C ALA A 122 -14.15 2.05 -5.80
N GLU A 123 -14.87 1.02 -6.26
CA GLU A 123 -16.33 0.95 -6.16
C GLU A 123 -16.78 0.38 -4.81
N GLU A 124 -16.05 -0.60 -4.29
CA GLU A 124 -16.33 -1.27 -3.03
C GLU A 124 -16.10 -0.35 -1.81
N ASN A 125 -17.02 -0.40 -0.84
CA ASN A 125 -16.94 0.48 0.33
C ASN A 125 -15.71 0.16 1.21
N VAL A 126 -15.38 -1.13 1.35
CA VAL A 126 -14.25 -1.58 2.16
C VAL A 126 -12.92 -1.09 1.56
N GLU A 127 -12.84 -1.10 0.24
CA GLU A 127 -11.69 -0.61 -0.52
C GLU A 127 -11.52 0.91 -0.36
N ARG A 128 -12.59 1.67 -0.56
CA ARG A 128 -12.59 3.12 -0.35
C ARG A 128 -12.20 3.51 1.07
N ASP A 129 -12.69 2.78 2.08
CA ASP A 129 -12.32 3.03 3.48
C ASP A 129 -10.82 2.79 3.73
N ALA A 130 -10.23 1.77 3.12
CA ALA A 130 -8.79 1.50 3.22
C ALA A 130 -7.95 2.61 2.58
N VAL A 131 -8.34 3.09 1.40
CA VAL A 131 -7.70 4.23 0.72
C VAL A 131 -7.79 5.49 1.59
N HIS A 132 -8.98 5.80 2.11
CA HIS A 132 -9.19 6.96 2.99
C HIS A 132 -8.32 6.90 4.25
N LYS A 133 -8.25 5.74 4.91
CA LYS A 133 -7.41 5.54 6.10
C LYS A 133 -5.93 5.70 5.80
N SER A 134 -5.49 5.25 4.63
CA SER A 134 -4.10 5.34 4.19
C SER A 134 -3.70 6.77 3.83
N LEU A 135 -4.55 7.51 3.12
CA LEU A 135 -4.38 8.94 2.88
C LEU A 135 -4.34 9.75 4.18
N LEU A 136 -5.22 9.43 5.14
CA LEU A 136 -5.19 10.04 6.48
C LEU A 136 -3.90 9.73 7.24
N SER A 137 -3.34 8.52 7.08
CA SER A 137 -2.04 8.16 7.66
C SER A 137 -0.93 9.06 7.10
N LEU A 138 -0.88 9.27 5.78
CA LEU A 138 0.09 10.16 5.14
C LEU A 138 -0.07 11.61 5.55
N LEU A 139 -1.31 12.11 5.62
CA LEU A 139 -1.59 13.46 6.12
C LEU A 139 -1.06 13.65 7.55
N ARG A 140 -1.17 12.64 8.41
CA ARG A 140 -0.60 12.71 9.78
C ARG A 140 0.92 12.65 9.79
N GLN A 141 1.55 12.01 8.80
CA GLN A 141 3.01 11.92 8.69
C GLN A 141 3.62 13.24 8.18
N ASP A 142 3.08 13.79 7.10
CA ASP A 142 3.47 15.09 6.56
C ASP A 142 2.27 15.80 5.92
N VAL A 143 1.65 16.67 6.71
CA VAL A 143 0.47 17.45 6.30
C VAL A 143 0.79 18.31 5.08
N LYS A 144 1.96 18.95 5.05
CA LYS A 144 2.31 19.93 4.02
C LYS A 144 2.55 19.24 2.68
N ALA A 145 3.39 18.21 2.67
CA ALA A 145 3.69 17.48 1.44
C ALA A 145 2.44 16.79 0.89
N SER A 146 1.66 16.14 1.76
CA SER A 146 0.42 15.46 1.36
C SER A 146 -0.63 16.42 0.81
N LEU A 147 -0.91 17.55 1.47
CA LEU A 147 -1.83 18.56 0.94
C LEU A 147 -1.32 19.18 -0.37
N THR A 148 -0.01 19.42 -0.48
CA THR A 148 0.58 19.94 -1.72
C THR A 148 0.35 18.99 -2.89
N ALA A 149 0.52 17.68 -2.68
CA ALA A 149 0.23 16.67 -3.70
C ALA A 149 -1.26 16.62 -4.06
N LEU A 150 -2.15 16.58 -3.05
CA LEU A 150 -3.60 16.62 -3.24
C LEU A 150 -4.06 17.83 -4.08
N PHE A 151 -3.55 19.03 -3.76
CA PHE A 151 -3.92 20.24 -4.51
C PHE A 151 -3.33 20.30 -5.90
N LYS A 152 -2.08 19.83 -6.11
CA LYS A 152 -1.50 19.72 -7.46
C LYS A 152 -2.33 18.81 -8.36
N HIS A 153 -2.85 17.72 -7.80
CA HIS A 153 -3.71 16.81 -8.54
C HIS A 153 -5.03 17.48 -8.95
N ILE A 154 -5.62 18.32 -8.10
CA ILE A 154 -6.82 19.12 -8.44
C ILE A 154 -6.51 20.19 -9.51
N GLU A 155 -5.30 20.74 -9.50
CA GLU A 155 -4.85 21.81 -10.40
C GLU A 155 -4.45 21.30 -11.80
N SER A 156 -4.11 20.02 -11.95
CA SER A 156 -3.76 19.37 -13.22
C SER A 156 -4.98 19.22 -14.16
N VAL A 157 -5.38 20.33 -14.79
CA VAL A 157 -6.60 20.46 -15.61
C VAL A 157 -6.33 20.37 -17.13
N ASP A 158 -5.07 20.22 -17.56
CA ASP A 158 -4.68 20.41 -18.98
C ASP A 158 -4.71 19.15 -19.87
N GLU A 159 -5.05 17.96 -19.36
CA GLU A 159 -5.26 16.77 -20.20
C GLU A 159 -6.76 16.46 -20.38
N PRO A 160 -7.20 16.04 -21.58
CA PRO A 160 -8.60 15.80 -21.88
C PRO A 160 -9.17 14.80 -20.87
N ILE A 161 -10.26 15.24 -20.26
CA ILE A 161 -11.01 14.62 -19.17
C ILE A 161 -11.14 13.11 -19.42
N THR A 162 -10.24 12.35 -18.79
CA THR A 162 -10.45 10.91 -18.59
C THR A 162 -10.93 10.64 -17.16
N ASP A 163 -10.86 11.63 -16.25
CA ASP A 163 -11.05 11.38 -14.82
C ASP A 163 -11.74 12.52 -14.03
N GLU A 164 -12.85 13.05 -14.54
CA GLU A 164 -13.75 13.94 -13.77
C GLU A 164 -14.16 13.30 -12.42
N ASN A 165 -14.31 11.97 -12.40
CA ASN A 165 -14.59 11.17 -11.20
C ASN A 165 -13.48 11.30 -10.15
N LEU A 166 -12.20 11.20 -10.52
CA LEU A 166 -11.10 11.26 -9.56
C LEU A 166 -10.96 12.64 -8.92
N ARG A 167 -11.11 13.73 -9.70
CA ARG A 167 -11.11 15.09 -9.14
C ARG A 167 -12.26 15.28 -8.16
N GLU A 168 -13.47 14.86 -8.52
CA GLU A 168 -14.64 14.94 -7.66
C GLU A 168 -14.43 14.14 -6.38
N ARG A 169 -13.94 12.89 -6.47
CA ARG A 169 -13.65 12.04 -5.30
C ARG A 169 -12.57 12.63 -4.40
N THR A 170 -11.55 13.26 -4.96
CA THR A 170 -10.52 13.97 -4.20
C THR A 170 -11.11 15.15 -3.43
N LEU A 171 -11.97 15.95 -4.09
CA LEU A 171 -12.68 17.06 -3.43
C LEU A 171 -13.64 16.57 -2.34
N ILE A 172 -14.38 15.47 -2.58
CA ILE A 172 -15.25 14.84 -1.59
C ILE A 172 -14.42 14.37 -0.38
N PHE A 173 -13.27 13.73 -0.61
CA PHE A 173 -12.37 13.31 0.47
C PHE A 173 -11.92 14.51 1.32
N ILE A 174 -11.44 15.59 0.68
CA ILE A 174 -11.02 16.80 1.40
C ILE A 174 -12.20 17.42 2.17
N TRP A 175 -13.37 17.50 1.54
CA TRP A 175 -14.58 18.03 2.16
C TRP A 175 -15.03 17.20 3.38
N ASP A 176 -15.06 15.87 3.26
CA ASP A 176 -15.42 14.97 4.37
C ASP A 176 -14.45 15.11 5.55
N LYS A 177 -13.16 15.30 5.28
CA LYS A 177 -12.13 15.36 6.35
C LYS A 177 -11.91 16.74 6.93
N PHE A 178 -12.12 17.81 6.17
CA PHE A 178 -11.79 19.18 6.58
C PHE A 178 -12.95 20.17 6.46
N GLY A 179 -13.98 19.86 5.68
CA GLY A 179 -15.12 20.75 5.37
C GLY A 179 -16.40 20.47 6.15
N GLY A 180 -16.50 19.32 6.84
CA GLY A 180 -17.65 18.99 7.69
C GLY A 180 -17.84 20.01 8.83
N PRO A 181 -19.07 20.25 9.30
CA PRO A 181 -19.34 21.28 10.28
C PRO A 181 -18.46 21.02 11.51
N ALA A 182 -17.62 21.99 11.85
CA ALA A 182 -17.00 22.05 13.16
C ALA A 182 -18.13 21.78 14.14
N HIS A 183 -18.01 20.69 14.92
CA HIS A 183 -18.89 20.50 16.06
C HIS A 183 -18.79 21.79 16.87
N VAL A 184 -19.84 22.60 16.77
CA VAL A 184 -20.04 23.79 17.56
C VAL A 184 -20.08 23.27 19.00
N MET A 185 -18.96 23.45 19.70
CA MET A 185 -18.90 23.36 21.16
C MET A 185 -19.79 24.44 21.77
#